data_AF-A0A813BZ61-F1
#
_entry.id   AF-A0A813BZ61-F1
#
_cell.length_a   1.000
_cell.length_b   1.000
_cell.length_c   1.000
_cell.angle_alpha   90.00
_cell.angle_beta   90.00
_cell.angle_gamma   90.00
#
_symmetry.space_group_name_H-M   'P 1'
#
loop_
_entity.id
_entity.type
_entity.pdbx_description
1 polymer ?
#
loop_
_entity_poly.entity_id
_entity_poly.type
_entity_poly.pdbx_seq_one_letter_code
_entity_poly.pdbx_strand_id
1 'polypeptide(L)'
;AMSAGTLEEPSADSMQAMAMGISTADAVQQGKAVIDGGATKTLASISAMERIMQLNNMKKGDSGLISVDLSERPVFGFGNGSEDRIRTVAAPTKASSVSTMPKPTKADLQAELALLGETAPAGWTKLELEQRLRELRELGVTDHENVRANTSMEKMMKDLRRASRLKSTLAKYCTETLQLELTGNEVMAKLIDKATKEIYRVCPAEGHDLVSFGKHADECYITLATEYPEYATWVKTTYKENGEEHVEPRLARLAK
;
A
#
# COMPACT_ATOMS: atom_id res chain seq x y z
N ALA A 1 20.59 5.80 48.33
CA ALA A 1 19.15 5.99 48.62
C ALA A 1 18.44 6.16 47.28
N MET A 2 17.55 5.23 46.93
CA MET A 2 16.77 5.22 45.70
C MET A 2 15.60 6.20 45.85
N SER A 3 15.49 7.20 44.98
CA SER A 3 14.30 8.05 44.89
C SER A 3 13.34 7.40 43.90
N ALA A 4 12.20 6.94 44.40
CA ALA A 4 11.12 6.39 43.59
C ALA A 4 10.52 7.51 42.71
N GLY A 5 10.58 7.32 41.39
CA GLY A 5 9.89 8.16 40.43
C GLY A 5 8.40 7.81 40.41
N THR A 6 7.56 8.80 40.68
CA THR A 6 6.11 8.73 40.57
C THR A 6 5.72 8.47 39.11
N LEU A 7 5.00 7.38 38.85
CA LEU A 7 4.34 7.14 37.57
C LEU A 7 3.15 8.09 37.48
N GLU A 8 3.22 9.08 36.59
CA GLU A 8 2.06 9.91 36.25
C GLU A 8 1.03 9.07 35.50
N GLU A 9 -0.19 9.01 36.03
CA GLU A 9 -1.33 8.37 35.40
C GLU A 9 -1.70 9.13 34.10
N PRO A 10 -2.01 8.42 32.99
CA PRO A 10 -2.33 9.05 31.72
C PRO A 10 -3.63 9.88 31.81
N SER A 11 -3.58 11.09 31.24
CA SER A 11 -4.70 12.04 31.24
C SER A 11 -5.88 11.56 30.40
N ALA A 12 -7.10 11.97 30.78
CA ALA A 12 -8.35 11.57 30.12
C ALA A 12 -8.38 11.85 28.60
N ASP A 13 -7.71 12.90 28.13
CA ASP A 13 -7.62 13.24 26.70
C ASP A 13 -6.77 12.25 25.89
N SER A 14 -5.73 11.68 26.50
CA SER A 14 -4.88 10.66 25.86
C SER A 14 -5.60 9.29 25.75
N MET A 15 -6.51 8.99 26.68
CA MET A 15 -7.44 7.86 26.54
C MET A 15 -8.50 8.11 25.45
N GLN A 16 -8.94 9.36 25.26
CA GLN A 16 -9.90 9.72 24.22
C GLN A 16 -9.30 9.66 22.79
N ALA A 17 -8.01 9.98 22.63
CA ALA A 17 -7.29 9.90 21.36
C ALA A 17 -7.02 8.45 20.90
N MET A 18 -6.82 7.51 21.84
CA MET A 18 -6.71 6.08 21.53
C MET A 18 -8.07 5.43 21.17
N ALA A 19 -9.18 6.09 21.47
CA ALA A 19 -10.54 5.58 21.22
C ALA A 19 -11.11 5.94 19.83
N MET A 20 -10.41 6.73 19.00
CA MET A 20 -10.93 7.17 17.69
C MET A 20 -10.57 6.24 16.51
N GLY A 21 -9.78 5.19 16.75
CA GLY A 21 -9.65 4.06 15.82
C GLY A 21 -10.70 3.00 16.14
N ILE A 22 -11.48 2.57 15.15
CA ILE A 22 -12.36 1.40 15.31
C ILE A 22 -11.48 0.23 15.74
N SER A 23 -11.76 -0.35 16.92
CA SER A 23 -10.96 -1.47 17.42
C SER A 23 -11.02 -2.64 16.43
N THR A 24 -10.02 -3.54 16.46
CA THR A 24 -10.05 -4.75 15.63
C THR A 24 -11.34 -5.56 15.87
N ALA A 25 -11.83 -5.58 17.11
CA ALA A 25 -13.09 -6.23 17.47
C ALA A 25 -14.30 -5.53 16.82
N ASP A 26 -14.34 -4.20 16.83
CA ASP A 26 -15.41 -3.42 16.22
C ASP A 26 -15.37 -3.50 14.68
N ALA A 27 -14.17 -3.56 14.09
CA ALA A 27 -13.98 -3.74 12.65
C ALA A 27 -14.51 -5.11 12.19
N VAL A 28 -14.29 -6.15 12.99
CA VAL A 28 -14.87 -7.49 12.80
C VAL A 28 -16.39 -7.46 12.97
N GLN A 29 -16.91 -6.80 14.02
CA GLN A 29 -18.35 -6.68 14.25
C GLN A 29 -19.09 -5.96 13.12
N GLN A 30 -18.42 -4.98 12.50
CA GLN A 30 -18.93 -4.22 11.36
C GLN A 30 -18.73 -4.93 10.01
N GLY A 31 -18.10 -6.11 9.99
CA GLY A 31 -17.82 -6.89 8.78
C GLY A 31 -16.83 -6.22 7.83
N LYS A 32 -15.94 -5.37 8.36
CA LYS A 32 -14.99 -4.54 7.59
C LYS A 32 -13.61 -5.19 7.43
N ALA A 33 -13.38 -6.37 8.01
CA ALA A 33 -12.09 -7.05 7.98
C ALA A 33 -12.24 -8.53 7.59
N VAL A 34 -11.70 -8.88 6.43
CA VAL A 34 -11.20 -10.23 6.10
C VAL A 34 -9.80 -10.02 5.56
N ILE A 35 -8.79 -10.41 6.34
CA ILE A 35 -7.39 -10.29 5.94
C ILE A 35 -6.97 -11.64 5.35
N ASP A 36 -6.80 -11.69 4.03
CA ASP A 36 -6.13 -12.78 3.34
C ASP A 36 -4.62 -12.63 3.57
N GLY A 37 -4.08 -13.53 4.37
CA GLY A 37 -2.67 -13.57 4.70
C GLY A 37 -2.30 -15.01 4.99
N GLY A 38 -1.62 -15.66 4.04
CA GLY A 38 -1.13 -17.02 4.21
C GLY A 38 -0.28 -17.20 5.47
N ALA A 39 -0.30 -18.42 6.00
CA ALA A 39 0.60 -19.10 6.95
C ALA A 39 1.06 -18.41 8.26
N THR A 40 1.01 -17.09 8.44
CA THR A 40 1.48 -16.43 9.67
C THR A 40 0.53 -15.30 10.08
N LYS A 41 -0.21 -15.55 11.17
CA LYS A 41 -1.22 -14.69 11.81
C LYS A 41 -2.46 -14.38 10.95
N THR A 42 -3.39 -15.33 10.90
CA THR A 42 -4.72 -15.14 10.29
C THR A 42 -5.66 -14.40 11.25
N LEU A 43 -6.27 -13.29 10.79
CA LEU A 43 -7.40 -12.60 11.44
C LEU A 43 -8.75 -12.99 10.78
N ALA A 44 -8.82 -14.14 10.13
CA ALA A 44 -10.08 -14.74 9.68
C ALA A 44 -10.60 -15.72 10.73
N SER A 45 -10.92 -15.22 11.93
CA SER A 45 -11.54 -16.07 12.95
C SER A 45 -12.93 -16.54 12.49
N ILE A 46 -13.38 -17.69 13.00
CA ILE A 46 -14.74 -18.20 12.76
C ILE A 46 -15.78 -17.10 13.05
N SER A 47 -15.58 -16.37 14.14
CA SER A 47 -16.44 -15.26 14.57
C SER A 47 -16.52 -14.13 13.54
N ALA A 48 -15.43 -13.83 12.82
CA ALA A 48 -15.43 -12.82 11.78
C ALA A 48 -16.20 -13.27 10.53
N MET A 49 -16.04 -14.53 10.13
CA MET A 49 -16.77 -15.11 9.01
C MET A 49 -18.27 -15.23 9.30
N GLU A 50 -18.64 -15.72 10.47
CA GLU A 50 -20.04 -15.79 10.92
C GLU A 50 -20.70 -14.40 10.91
N ARG A 51 -19.97 -13.36 11.33
CA ARG A 51 -20.50 -12.01 11.35
C ARG A 51 -20.76 -11.46 9.95
N ILE A 52 -19.85 -11.72 9.01
CA ILE A 52 -20.03 -11.34 7.61
C ILE A 52 -21.22 -12.08 7.00
N MET A 53 -21.36 -13.38 7.28
CA MET A 53 -22.50 -14.18 6.82
C MET A 53 -23.83 -13.63 7.37
N GLN A 54 -23.89 -13.25 8.65
CA GLN A 54 -25.07 -12.61 9.24
C GLN A 54 -25.40 -11.27 8.57
N LEU A 55 -24.39 -10.42 8.36
CA LEU A 55 -24.58 -9.10 7.72
C LEU A 55 -25.03 -9.23 6.27
N ASN A 56 -24.50 -10.21 5.54
CA ASN A 56 -24.94 -10.52 4.18
C ASN A 56 -26.39 -11.02 4.17
N ASN A 57 -26.74 -11.94 5.07
CA ASN A 57 -28.10 -12.46 5.18
C ASN A 57 -29.10 -11.34 5.50
N MET A 58 -28.76 -10.44 6.43
CA MET A 58 -29.59 -9.27 6.77
C MET A 58 -29.77 -8.30 5.59
N LYS A 59 -28.74 -8.11 4.75
CA LYS A 59 -28.77 -7.13 3.65
C LYS A 59 -29.33 -7.67 2.33
N LYS A 60 -29.13 -8.96 2.07
CA LYS A 60 -29.38 -9.59 0.76
C LYS A 60 -30.25 -10.84 0.82
N GLY A 61 -30.56 -11.34 2.02
CA GLY A 61 -31.30 -12.60 2.22
C GLY A 61 -30.47 -13.87 1.98
N ASP A 62 -29.16 -13.74 1.75
CA ASP A 62 -28.24 -14.86 1.61
C ASP A 62 -26.90 -14.55 2.31
N SER A 63 -26.27 -15.60 2.85
CA SER A 63 -24.99 -15.54 3.56
C SER A 63 -23.81 -15.10 2.69
N GLY A 64 -23.90 -15.29 1.37
CA GLY A 64 -22.80 -15.07 0.44
C GLY A 64 -21.68 -16.10 0.57
N LEU A 65 -21.87 -17.20 1.31
CA LEU A 65 -20.91 -18.30 1.39
C LEU A 65 -21.10 -19.23 0.18
N ILE A 66 -20.04 -19.48 -0.60
CA ILE A 66 -20.14 -20.31 -1.81
C ILE A 66 -19.98 -21.79 -1.44
N SER A 67 -18.94 -22.13 -0.68
CA SER A 67 -18.69 -23.49 -0.22
C SER A 67 -17.71 -23.51 0.96
N VAL A 68 -17.78 -24.58 1.75
CA VAL A 68 -16.83 -24.87 2.84
C VAL A 68 -16.25 -26.25 2.56
N ASP A 69 -14.93 -26.31 2.42
CA ASP A 69 -14.25 -27.60 2.29
C ASP A 69 -14.00 -28.17 3.70
N LEU A 70 -14.57 -29.34 3.96
CA LEU A 70 -14.44 -30.06 5.23
C LEU A 70 -13.36 -31.15 5.20
N SER A 71 -12.81 -31.43 4.01
CA SER A 71 -11.84 -32.49 3.74
C SER A 71 -10.40 -32.02 3.94
N GLU A 72 -10.07 -30.80 3.51
CA GLU A 72 -8.77 -30.20 3.75
C GLU A 72 -8.68 -29.56 5.13
N ARG A 73 -7.96 -30.23 6.04
CA ARG A 73 -7.73 -29.77 7.43
C ARG A 73 -6.23 -29.71 7.73
N PRO A 74 -5.49 -28.75 7.15
CA PRO A 74 -4.08 -28.59 7.44
C PRO A 74 -3.89 -28.28 8.94
N VAL A 75 -2.92 -28.96 9.55
CA VAL A 75 -2.49 -28.71 10.93
C VAL A 75 -1.38 -27.68 10.87
N PHE A 76 -1.55 -26.56 11.56
CA PHE A 76 -0.55 -25.51 11.62
C PHE A 76 0.12 -25.50 12.99
N GLY A 77 1.44 -25.66 13.00
CA GLY A 77 2.27 -25.46 14.18
C GLY A 77 2.61 -23.99 14.35
N PHE A 78 2.30 -23.44 15.52
CA PHE A 78 2.65 -22.07 15.89
C PHE A 78 3.99 -22.05 16.63
N GLY A 79 4.75 -20.96 16.50
CA GLY A 79 6.09 -20.80 17.09
C GLY A 79 6.15 -20.76 18.63
N ASN A 80 5.01 -20.96 19.30
CA ASN A 80 4.88 -21.16 20.75
C ASN A 80 4.70 -22.66 21.13
N GLY A 81 4.70 -23.58 20.15
CA GLY A 81 4.52 -25.02 20.36
C GLY A 81 3.05 -25.48 20.38
N SER A 82 2.07 -24.62 20.10
CA SER A 82 0.68 -25.05 19.91
C SER A 82 0.40 -25.47 18.47
N GLU A 83 -0.45 -26.48 18.28
CA GLU A 83 -0.96 -26.90 16.97
C GLU A 83 -2.46 -26.61 16.92
N ASP A 84 -2.93 -25.81 15.95
CA ASP A 84 -4.37 -25.63 15.69
C ASP A 84 -4.76 -26.15 14.31
N ARG A 85 -6.03 -26.59 14.23
CA ARG A 85 -6.65 -27.12 13.01
C ARG A 85 -7.50 -26.03 12.37
N ILE A 86 -7.15 -25.65 11.15
CA ILE A 86 -7.86 -24.60 10.40
C ILE A 86 -8.80 -25.25 9.38
N ARG A 87 -9.92 -24.60 9.08
CA ARG A 87 -10.86 -24.99 8.02
C ARG A 87 -10.79 -23.99 6.87
N THR A 88 -10.84 -24.47 5.64
CA THR A 88 -10.85 -23.63 4.44
C THR A 88 -12.27 -23.21 4.11
N VAL A 89 -12.50 -21.89 3.99
CA VAL A 89 -13.81 -21.31 3.68
C VAL A 89 -13.67 -20.42 2.45
N ALA A 90 -14.46 -20.68 1.40
CA ALA A 90 -14.47 -19.87 0.19
C ALA A 90 -15.56 -18.80 0.27
N ALA A 91 -15.16 -17.53 0.30
CA ALA A 91 -16.06 -16.38 0.27
C ALA A 91 -15.84 -15.56 -1.02
N PRO A 92 -16.89 -14.97 -1.61
CA PRO A 92 -16.77 -14.09 -2.75
C PRO A 92 -16.09 -12.80 -2.30
N THR A 93 -14.81 -12.67 -2.62
CA THR A 93 -14.17 -11.37 -2.61
C THR A 93 -14.73 -10.60 -3.80
N LYS A 94 -15.32 -9.42 -3.57
CA LYS A 94 -15.35 -8.43 -4.66
C LYS A 94 -13.88 -8.16 -4.95
N ALA A 95 -13.40 -8.65 -6.09
CA ALA A 95 -12.11 -8.25 -6.61
C ALA A 95 -12.09 -6.72 -6.53
N SER A 96 -11.21 -6.18 -5.69
CA SER A 96 -10.84 -4.78 -5.84
C SER A 96 -10.24 -4.73 -7.22
N SER A 97 -10.99 -4.18 -8.16
CA SER A 97 -10.51 -3.95 -9.51
C SER A 97 -9.39 -2.94 -9.37
N VAL A 98 -8.16 -3.44 -9.19
CA VAL A 98 -6.97 -2.69 -9.57
C VAL A 98 -7.24 -2.39 -11.04
N SER A 99 -7.66 -1.15 -11.31
CA SER A 99 -7.84 -0.64 -12.65
C SER A 99 -6.46 -0.62 -13.28
N THR A 100 -6.05 -1.78 -13.80
CA THR A 100 -5.01 -1.84 -14.80
C THR A 100 -5.70 -1.29 -16.02
N MET A 101 -5.52 0.02 -16.28
CA MET A 101 -6.06 0.61 -17.50
C MET A 101 -5.64 -0.28 -18.68
N PRO A 102 -6.59 -0.75 -19.50
CA PRO A 102 -6.26 -1.47 -20.72
C PRO A 102 -5.27 -0.61 -21.50
N LYS A 103 -4.16 -1.20 -21.95
CA LYS A 103 -3.21 -0.48 -22.81
C LYS A 103 -3.99 0.06 -24.01
N PRO A 104 -3.87 1.36 -24.35
CA PRO A 104 -4.66 1.95 -25.42
C PRO A 104 -4.43 1.17 -26.71
N THR A 105 -5.53 0.78 -27.36
CA THR A 105 -5.50 0.11 -28.66
C THR A 105 -5.23 1.12 -29.76
N LYS A 106 -4.91 0.66 -30.97
CA LYS A 106 -4.72 1.54 -32.13
C LYS A 106 -5.94 2.45 -32.36
N ALA A 107 -7.14 1.93 -32.13
CA ALA A 107 -8.39 2.67 -32.28
C ALA A 107 -8.53 3.76 -31.19
N ASP A 108 -8.14 3.47 -29.96
CA ASP A 108 -8.18 4.45 -28.85
C ASP A 108 -7.24 5.63 -29.13
N LEU A 109 -6.03 5.37 -29.61
CA LEU A 109 -5.05 6.40 -29.98
C LEU A 109 -5.52 7.25 -31.18
N GLN A 110 -6.21 6.63 -32.15
CA GLN A 110 -6.80 7.35 -33.28
C GLN A 110 -7.98 8.23 -32.84
N ALA A 111 -8.79 7.76 -31.89
CA ALA A 111 -9.89 8.53 -31.33
C ALA A 111 -9.37 9.73 -30.51
N GLU A 112 -8.27 9.55 -29.77
CA GLU A 112 -7.61 10.64 -29.02
C GLU A 112 -7.08 11.72 -29.96
N LEU A 113 -6.38 11.35 -31.04
CA LEU A 113 -5.93 12.31 -32.05
C LEU A 113 -7.11 13.04 -32.72
N ALA A 114 -8.19 12.33 -33.02
CA ALA A 114 -9.39 12.92 -33.61
C ALA A 114 -10.08 13.91 -32.66
N LEU A 115 -10.08 13.65 -31.35
CA LEU A 115 -10.59 14.57 -30.33
C LEU A 115 -9.79 15.87 -30.28
N LEU A 116 -8.48 15.79 -30.56
CA LEU A 116 -7.56 16.93 -30.65
C LEU A 116 -7.59 17.65 -32.00
N GLY A 117 -8.50 17.25 -32.90
CA GLY A 117 -8.65 17.86 -34.22
C GLY A 117 -7.65 17.36 -35.26
N GLU A 118 -6.85 16.32 -34.97
CA GLU A 118 -5.96 15.68 -35.94
C GLU A 118 -6.55 14.37 -36.47
N THR A 119 -6.74 14.27 -37.79
CA THR A 119 -7.13 13.00 -38.42
C THR A 119 -5.89 12.17 -38.73
N ALA A 120 -5.65 11.14 -37.92
CA ALA A 120 -4.53 10.22 -38.15
C ALA A 120 -4.72 9.38 -39.43
N PRO A 121 -3.70 9.28 -40.30
CA PRO A 121 -3.75 8.42 -41.49
C PRO A 121 -3.98 6.94 -41.14
N ALA A 122 -4.76 6.23 -41.97
CA ALA A 122 -5.11 4.82 -41.75
C ALA A 122 -3.88 3.88 -41.68
N GLY A 123 -2.80 4.26 -42.38
CA GLY A 123 -1.54 3.53 -42.45
C GLY A 123 -0.65 3.63 -41.22
N TRP A 124 -0.93 4.53 -40.28
CA TRP A 124 -0.10 4.68 -39.08
C TRP A 124 -0.15 3.43 -38.21
N THR A 125 1.03 2.97 -37.82
CA THR A 125 1.23 1.93 -36.82
C THR A 125 0.90 2.48 -35.43
N LYS A 126 0.70 1.58 -34.46
CA LYS A 126 0.45 1.95 -33.06
C LYS A 126 1.57 2.84 -32.50
N LEU A 127 2.82 2.54 -32.87
CA LEU A 127 4.00 3.29 -32.41
C LEU A 127 4.00 4.74 -32.95
N GLU A 128 3.62 4.94 -34.21
CA GLU A 128 3.56 6.27 -34.82
C GLU A 128 2.43 7.13 -34.22
N LEU A 129 1.29 6.51 -33.89
CA LEU A 129 0.21 7.18 -33.16
C LEU A 129 0.64 7.58 -31.74
N GLU A 130 1.32 6.69 -31.01
CA GLU A 130 1.87 6.99 -29.68
C GLU A 130 2.95 8.08 -29.74
N GLN A 131 3.77 8.09 -30.79
CA GLN A 131 4.77 9.12 -31.03
C GLN A 131 4.11 10.48 -31.30
N ARG A 132 3.07 10.53 -32.15
CA ARG A 132 2.37 11.78 -32.44
C ARG A 132 1.67 12.36 -31.21
N LEU A 133 0.99 11.52 -30.43
CA LEU A 133 0.38 11.93 -29.17
C LEU A 133 1.43 12.43 -28.16
N ARG A 134 2.64 11.84 -28.15
CA ARG A 134 3.76 12.31 -27.34
C ARG A 134 4.24 13.69 -27.78
N GLU A 135 4.35 13.94 -29.08
CA GLU A 135 4.69 15.28 -29.61
C GLU A 135 3.65 16.33 -29.22
N LEU A 136 2.35 15.99 -29.30
CA LEU A 136 1.26 16.88 -28.87
C LEU A 136 1.25 17.12 -27.35
N ARG A 137 1.64 16.12 -26.55
CA ARG A 137 1.86 16.25 -25.09
C ARG A 137 3.04 17.16 -24.77
N GLU A 138 4.12 17.08 -25.54
CA GLU A 138 5.32 17.92 -25.38
C GLU A 138 5.06 19.38 -25.78
N LEU A 139 4.15 19.60 -26.75
CA LEU A 139 3.66 20.93 -27.14
C LEU A 139 2.60 21.50 -26.18
N GLY A 140 2.21 20.76 -25.13
CA GLY A 140 1.26 21.21 -24.11
C GLY A 140 -0.19 21.31 -24.59
N VAL A 141 -0.54 20.64 -25.68
CA VAL A 141 -1.89 20.67 -26.30
C VAL A 141 -2.85 19.65 -25.66
N THR A 142 -2.33 18.75 -24.83
CA THR A 142 -3.10 17.70 -24.15
C THR A 142 -2.86 17.76 -22.66
N ASP A 143 -3.92 17.58 -21.87
CA ASP A 143 -3.78 17.35 -20.44
C ASP A 143 -2.93 16.10 -20.19
N HIS A 144 -1.93 16.25 -19.33
CA HIS A 144 -0.91 15.26 -19.04
C HIS A 144 -1.51 13.89 -18.69
N GLU A 145 -1.55 12.97 -19.66
CA GLU A 145 -1.75 11.57 -19.35
C GLU A 145 -0.57 11.05 -18.51
N ASN A 146 -0.90 10.64 -17.29
CA ASN A 146 -0.34 9.60 -16.42
C ASN A 146 0.70 8.63 -17.05
N VAL A 147 1.81 9.14 -17.58
CA VAL A 147 3.04 8.36 -17.65
C VAL A 147 3.41 8.13 -16.20
N ARG A 148 3.11 6.94 -15.65
CA ARG A 148 3.55 6.53 -14.30
C ARG A 148 4.99 7.00 -14.15
N ALA A 149 5.16 8.05 -13.36
CA ALA A 149 6.45 8.71 -13.28
C ALA A 149 7.42 7.65 -12.76
N ASN A 150 8.48 7.39 -13.52
CA ASN A 150 9.52 6.47 -13.08
C ASN A 150 10.38 7.21 -12.06
N THR A 151 9.77 7.53 -10.91
CA THR A 151 10.35 8.33 -9.85
C THR A 151 11.58 7.63 -9.31
N SER A 152 12.48 8.40 -8.72
CA SER A 152 13.67 7.84 -8.07
C SER A 152 13.29 6.77 -7.04
N MET A 153 12.16 6.95 -6.34
CA MET A 153 11.62 6.02 -5.37
C MET A 153 11.21 4.68 -5.99
N GLU A 154 10.45 4.74 -7.09
CA GLU A 154 10.04 3.53 -7.80
C GLU A 154 11.24 2.74 -8.30
N LYS A 155 12.28 3.42 -8.80
CA LYS A 155 13.52 2.79 -9.27
C LYS A 155 14.22 2.07 -8.12
N MET A 156 14.45 2.74 -6.99
CA MET A 156 15.08 2.13 -5.82
C MET A 156 14.28 0.94 -5.28
N MET A 157 12.95 1.03 -5.24
CA MET A 157 12.09 -0.08 -4.85
C MET A 157 12.14 -1.27 -5.82
N LYS A 158 12.23 -1.00 -7.14
CA LYS A 158 12.43 -2.05 -8.15
C LYS A 158 13.79 -2.74 -7.97
N ASP A 159 14.84 -1.98 -7.69
CA ASP A 159 16.18 -2.50 -7.44
C ASP A 159 16.24 -3.32 -6.15
N LEU A 160 15.59 -2.86 -5.07
CA LEU A 160 15.46 -3.62 -3.82
C LEU A 160 14.78 -4.97 -4.07
N ARG A 161 13.65 -5.00 -4.81
CA ARG A 161 12.95 -6.25 -5.16
C ARG A 161 13.80 -7.18 -6.02
N ARG A 162 14.67 -6.63 -6.88
CA ARG A 162 15.62 -7.42 -7.66
C ARG A 162 16.70 -8.00 -6.75
N ALA A 163 17.25 -7.20 -5.85
CA ALA A 163 18.29 -7.61 -4.91
C ALA A 163 17.78 -8.60 -3.85
N SER A 164 16.50 -8.54 -3.47
CA SER A 164 15.90 -9.41 -2.45
C SER A 164 15.73 -10.87 -2.88
N ARG A 165 16.10 -11.22 -4.11
CA ARG A 165 16.06 -12.62 -4.59
C ARG A 165 17.06 -13.52 -3.87
N LEU A 166 18.20 -12.97 -3.42
CA LEU A 166 19.23 -13.70 -2.68
C LEU A 166 19.75 -12.86 -1.52
N LYS A 167 20.14 -13.51 -0.40
CA LYS A 167 20.69 -12.81 0.77
C LYS A 167 21.99 -12.07 0.47
N SER A 168 22.86 -12.67 -0.34
CA SER A 168 24.13 -12.06 -0.72
C SER A 168 23.93 -10.79 -1.57
N THR A 169 23.01 -10.80 -2.54
CA THR A 169 22.71 -9.63 -3.37
C THR A 169 21.99 -8.55 -2.58
N LEU A 170 21.09 -8.93 -1.67
CA LEU A 170 20.43 -7.98 -0.79
C LEU A 170 21.41 -7.32 0.19
N ALA A 171 22.32 -8.08 0.78
CA ALA A 171 23.34 -7.55 1.68
C ALA A 171 24.24 -6.54 0.95
N LYS A 172 24.71 -6.88 -0.27
CA LYS A 172 25.48 -5.95 -1.12
C LYS A 172 24.71 -4.67 -1.43
N TYR A 173 23.44 -4.79 -1.81
CA TYR A 173 22.60 -3.62 -2.08
C TYR A 173 22.46 -2.72 -0.84
N CYS A 174 22.26 -3.33 0.34
CA CYS A 174 22.18 -2.58 1.60
C CYS A 174 23.50 -1.86 1.92
N THR A 175 24.66 -2.52 1.79
CA THR A 175 25.96 -1.93 2.18
C THR A 175 26.51 -0.98 1.13
N GLU A 176 26.47 -1.35 -0.15
CA GLU A 176 27.12 -0.59 -1.24
C GLU A 176 26.23 0.52 -1.78
N THR A 177 24.91 0.28 -1.91
CA THR A 177 23.97 1.26 -2.48
C THR A 177 23.32 2.12 -1.41
N LEU A 178 22.82 1.51 -0.33
CA LEU A 178 22.12 2.22 0.75
C LEU A 178 23.05 2.66 1.90
N GLN A 179 24.33 2.28 1.87
CA GLN A 179 25.32 2.62 2.90
C GLN A 179 24.89 2.21 4.32
N LEU A 180 24.16 1.09 4.44
CA LEU A 180 23.70 0.55 5.71
C LEU A 180 24.78 -0.31 6.36
N GLU A 181 24.98 -0.11 7.67
CA GLU A 181 25.80 -0.99 8.49
C GLU A 181 25.02 -2.27 8.85
N LEU A 182 25.58 -3.42 8.45
CA LEU A 182 25.00 -4.73 8.74
C LEU A 182 25.82 -5.44 9.81
N THR A 183 25.14 -6.06 10.76
CA THR A 183 25.77 -6.85 11.83
C THR A 183 26.13 -8.28 11.38
N GLY A 184 25.61 -8.71 10.22
CA GLY A 184 25.83 -10.04 9.63
C GLY A 184 24.82 -11.09 10.10
N ASN A 185 24.14 -10.83 11.21
CA ASN A 185 23.16 -11.73 11.83
C ASN A 185 21.71 -11.45 11.36
N GLU A 186 21.51 -10.46 10.49
CA GLU A 186 20.18 -10.15 9.98
C GLU A 186 19.63 -11.26 9.06
N VAL A 187 18.35 -11.56 9.22
CA VAL A 187 17.58 -12.38 8.29
C VAL A 187 17.04 -11.52 7.13
N MET A 188 16.69 -12.16 6.01
CA MET A 188 16.18 -11.48 4.80
C MET A 188 15.08 -10.45 5.10
N ALA A 189 14.08 -10.83 5.90
CA ALA A 189 12.97 -9.93 6.24
C ALA A 189 13.44 -8.65 6.96
N LYS A 190 14.40 -8.76 7.88
CA LYS A 190 14.98 -7.60 8.59
C LYS A 190 15.81 -6.72 7.65
N LEU A 191 16.53 -7.33 6.70
CA LEU A 191 17.28 -6.58 5.68
C LEU A 191 16.34 -5.81 4.73
N ILE A 192 15.24 -6.43 4.30
CA ILE A 192 14.24 -5.77 3.44
C ILE A 192 13.57 -4.61 4.19
N ASP A 193 13.21 -4.78 5.46
CA ASP A 193 12.62 -3.73 6.29
C ASP A 193 13.59 -2.55 6.49
N LYS A 194 14.84 -2.84 6.89
CA LYS A 194 15.91 -1.82 6.99
C LYS A 194 16.11 -1.07 5.68
N ALA A 195 16.25 -1.79 4.57
CA ALA A 195 16.45 -1.21 3.25
C ALA A 195 15.26 -0.35 2.82
N THR A 196 14.04 -0.82 3.07
CA THR A 196 12.81 -0.11 2.73
C THR A 196 12.72 1.23 3.48
N LYS A 197 12.96 1.20 4.80
CA LYS A 197 12.98 2.42 5.63
C LYS A 197 14.06 3.40 5.16
N GLU A 198 15.23 2.87 4.84
CA GLU A 198 16.35 3.69 4.37
C GLU A 198 16.04 4.34 3.01
N ILE A 199 15.44 3.59 2.06
CA ILE A 199 14.99 4.15 0.78
C ILE A 199 14.01 5.31 1.01
N TYR A 200 13.01 5.14 1.88
CA TYR A 200 12.08 6.23 2.22
C TYR A 200 12.78 7.45 2.84
N ARG A 201 13.86 7.22 3.58
CA ARG A 201 14.64 8.27 4.25
C ARG A 201 15.49 9.09 3.27
N VAL A 202 16.21 8.41 2.37
CA VAL A 202 17.21 9.04 1.48
C VAL A 202 16.64 9.49 0.14
N CYS A 203 15.55 8.89 -0.33
CA CYS A 203 15.00 9.18 -1.64
C CYS A 203 14.23 10.53 -1.61
N PRO A 204 14.58 11.48 -2.50
CA PRO A 204 13.92 12.79 -2.55
C PRO A 204 12.43 12.63 -2.85
N ALA A 205 11.58 13.43 -2.20
CA ALA A 205 10.14 13.47 -2.45
C ALA A 205 9.85 14.13 -3.81
N GLU A 206 9.12 13.44 -4.68
CA GLU A 206 8.69 13.94 -5.99
C GLU A 206 7.16 14.11 -6.01
N GLY A 207 6.66 15.12 -6.72
CA GLY A 207 5.21 15.40 -6.76
C GLY A 207 4.35 14.26 -7.31
N HIS A 208 4.92 13.40 -8.15
CA HIS A 208 4.25 12.23 -8.72
C HIS A 208 4.37 10.96 -7.88
N ASP A 209 5.03 11.01 -6.72
CA ASP A 209 5.04 9.87 -5.82
C ASP A 209 3.68 9.66 -5.17
N LEU A 210 3.33 8.39 -4.99
CA LEU A 210 2.12 7.99 -4.28
C LEU A 210 2.32 8.11 -2.77
N VAL A 211 1.28 8.58 -2.08
CA VAL A 211 1.21 8.61 -0.61
C VAL A 211 1.38 7.19 -0.06
N SER A 212 0.73 6.21 -0.69
CA SER A 212 0.81 4.78 -0.32
C SER A 212 0.50 4.45 1.14
N PHE A 213 -0.19 5.36 1.83
CA PHE A 213 -0.57 5.26 3.24
C PHE A 213 -1.92 5.95 3.52
N GLY A 214 -2.73 5.34 4.38
CA GLY A 214 -3.95 5.97 4.91
C GLY A 214 -5.06 6.17 3.89
N LYS A 215 -5.91 7.18 4.13
CA LYS A 215 -7.11 7.45 3.32
C LYS A 215 -6.79 7.87 1.89
N HIS A 216 -5.66 8.56 1.67
CA HIS A 216 -5.24 9.09 0.38
C HIS A 216 -4.11 8.26 -0.24
N ALA A 217 -4.04 6.95 0.07
CA ALA A 217 -2.94 6.08 -0.36
C ALA A 217 -2.74 6.03 -1.88
N ASP A 218 -3.83 6.15 -2.65
CA ASP A 218 -3.82 6.09 -4.11
C ASP A 218 -3.57 7.46 -4.77
N GLU A 219 -3.42 8.53 -3.98
CA GLU A 219 -3.15 9.88 -4.48
C GLU A 219 -1.65 10.15 -4.63
N CYS A 220 -1.31 10.99 -5.60
CA CYS A 220 0.03 11.55 -5.73
C CYS A 220 0.21 12.77 -4.82
N TYR A 221 1.47 13.08 -4.47
CA TYR A 221 1.78 14.22 -3.59
C TYR A 221 1.25 15.56 -4.15
N ILE A 222 1.33 15.76 -5.47
CA ILE A 222 0.84 16.97 -6.14
C ILE A 222 -0.69 17.10 -6.06
N THR A 223 -1.41 15.99 -6.27
CA THR A 223 -2.87 15.94 -6.14
C THR A 223 -3.26 16.20 -4.69
N LEU A 224 -2.55 15.59 -3.75
CA LEU A 224 -2.79 15.76 -2.32
C LEU A 224 -2.59 17.21 -1.86
N ALA A 225 -1.54 17.87 -2.34
CA ALA A 225 -1.28 19.28 -2.03
C ALA A 225 -2.35 20.22 -2.59
N THR A 226 -2.97 19.86 -3.72
CA THR A 226 -3.94 20.70 -4.44
C THR A 226 -5.37 20.47 -3.95
N GLU A 227 -5.80 19.22 -3.88
CA GLU A 227 -7.18 18.84 -3.58
C GLU A 227 -7.44 18.62 -2.08
N TYR A 228 -6.40 18.30 -1.30
CA TYR A 228 -6.51 17.98 0.13
C TYR A 228 -5.50 18.76 1.01
N PRO A 229 -5.51 20.10 0.96
CA PRO A 229 -4.53 20.94 1.66
C PRO A 229 -4.55 20.77 3.19
N GLU A 230 -5.70 20.46 3.77
CA GLU A 230 -5.83 20.17 5.21
C GLU A 230 -5.07 18.89 5.60
N TYR A 231 -5.15 17.85 4.77
CA TYR A 231 -4.40 16.61 5.00
C TYR A 231 -2.90 16.85 4.86
N ALA A 232 -2.47 17.60 3.84
CA ALA A 232 -1.07 17.99 3.68
C ALA A 232 -0.54 18.74 4.91
N THR A 233 -1.35 19.64 5.46
CA THR A 233 -1.02 20.38 6.69
C THR A 233 -0.91 19.45 7.89
N TRP A 234 -1.86 18.53 8.07
CA TRP A 234 -1.83 17.53 9.14
C TRP A 234 -0.58 16.66 9.08
N VAL A 235 -0.16 16.20 7.89
CA VAL A 235 1.05 15.41 7.71
C VAL A 235 2.29 16.19 8.15
N LYS A 236 2.42 17.45 7.75
CA LYS A 236 3.53 18.33 8.14
C LYS A 236 3.56 18.59 9.65
N THR A 237 2.40 18.84 10.26
CA THR A 237 2.28 19.03 11.71
C THR A 237 2.67 17.77 12.47
N THR A 238 2.14 16.61 12.05
CA THR A 238 2.44 15.31 12.67
C THR A 238 3.93 15.00 12.62
N TYR A 239 4.60 15.30 11.49
CA TYR A 239 6.04 15.15 11.35
C TYR A 239 6.82 16.08 12.28
N LYS A 240 6.41 17.34 12.39
CA LYS A 240 7.05 18.32 13.26
C LYS A 240 6.92 17.98 14.75
N GLU A 241 5.78 17.44 15.16
CA GLU A 241 5.48 17.12 16.56
C GLU A 241 6.18 15.85 17.04
N ASN A 242 6.20 14.80 16.20
CA ASN A 242 6.70 13.49 16.61
C ASN A 242 8.15 13.23 16.19
N GLY A 243 8.66 13.96 15.20
CA GLY A 243 9.99 13.75 14.64
C GLY A 243 10.08 12.54 13.70
N GLU A 244 11.18 12.46 12.94
CA GLU A 244 11.36 11.48 11.86
C GLU A 244 11.36 10.03 12.34
N GLU A 245 11.84 9.75 13.55
CA GLU A 245 11.96 8.39 14.08
C GLU A 245 10.61 7.80 14.54
N HIS A 246 9.61 8.65 14.83
CA HIS A 246 8.32 8.23 15.38
C HIS A 246 7.16 8.38 14.40
N VAL A 247 7.45 8.83 13.17
CA VAL A 247 6.46 8.95 12.09
C VAL A 247 6.68 7.84 11.08
N GLU A 248 5.58 7.34 10.51
CA GLU A 248 5.63 6.33 9.47
C GLU A 248 6.47 6.84 8.27
N PRO A 249 7.41 6.05 7.72
CA PRO A 249 8.39 6.55 6.75
C PRO A 249 7.81 7.20 5.48
N ARG A 250 6.63 6.77 5.02
CA ARG A 250 5.94 7.35 3.85
C ARG A 250 5.36 8.71 4.21
N LEU A 251 4.75 8.84 5.39
CA LEU A 251 4.27 10.12 5.91
C LEU A 251 5.43 11.09 6.18
N ALA A 252 6.51 10.61 6.79
CA ALA A 252 7.72 11.40 7.03
C ALA A 252 8.31 11.94 5.72
N ARG A 253 8.30 11.14 4.66
CA ARG A 253 8.73 11.54 3.32
C ARG A 253 7.79 12.57 2.68
N LEU A 254 6.48 12.41 2.82
CA LEU A 254 5.49 13.38 2.32
C LEU A 254 5.57 14.73 3.04
N ALA A 255 6.01 14.76 4.29
CA ALA A 255 6.13 15.98 5.09
C ALA A 255 7.32 16.87 4.69
N LYS A 256 8.34 16.29 4.04
CA LYS A 256 9.57 16.98 3.58
C LYS A 256 9.30 17.78 2.31
#